data_AF-A0A5P0YMI3-F1
#
_entry.id   AF-A0A5P0YMI3-F1
#
_cell.length_a   1.000
_cell.length_b   1.000
_cell.length_c   1.000
_cell.angle_alpha   90.00
_cell.angle_beta   90.00
_cell.angle_gamma   90.00
#
_symmetry.space_group_name_H-M   'P 1'
#
loop_
_entity.id
_entity.type
_entity.pdbx_description
1 polymer ?
#
loop_
_entity_poly.entity_id
_entity_poly.type
_entity_poly.pdbx_seq_one_letter_code
_entity_poly.pdbx_strand_id
1 'polypeptide(L)'
;MTFVQVIDCRTTHADELSGLMDQWVEMTEGRRTATHSIVAKDRSDATHVVEIVEFPSYEEAMKNSNLPETDRIFREMVALCEEEPTFTDLDVVRDEQLNMRLVRRFVDEVINSGDTRAATRFCTEDYREHDPSLSSYDVDLAQAMRENQEVISAIRPRITIERIIAQDDTVSAVLGYQGRHTGDLQGLPATGREVAGTGHVTFRCVGGRIAESWWNWDMMGLLQQLGALPDAEAAEANKAVARQIFEAVGRGDLAAVRSLCTEDYQEHDPSNSADPIGLDQAIAELRPFVEAMHPTFTVESQLAEGDLVCTRWTARGRHTGELLGLEATGREVVTAGQTIDRFRDGKVCESWFNWDLAGLLRDLGAT
;
A
#
# COMPACT_ATOMS: atom_id res chain seq x y z
N MET A 1 19.36 -4.66 -28.13
CA MET A 1 19.85 -3.29 -27.87
C MET A 1 18.89 -2.37 -28.59
N THR A 2 18.52 -1.23 -28.00
CA THR A 2 17.62 -0.27 -28.65
C THR A 2 18.17 0.13 -30.00
N PHE A 3 17.29 0.18 -30.99
CA PHE A 3 17.63 0.44 -32.38
C PHE A 3 16.86 1.67 -32.85
N VAL A 4 17.50 2.53 -33.62
CA VAL A 4 16.90 3.73 -34.19
C VAL A 4 17.09 3.72 -35.70
N GLN A 5 16.02 3.98 -36.44
CA GLN A 5 16.09 4.23 -37.87
C GLN A 5 15.87 5.71 -38.14
N VAL A 6 16.76 6.32 -38.91
CA VAL A 6 16.63 7.70 -39.38
C VAL A 6 16.21 7.67 -40.84
N ILE A 7 15.09 8.30 -41.15
CA ILE A 7 14.51 8.43 -42.48
C ILE A 7 14.70 9.88 -42.91
N ASP A 8 15.48 10.10 -43.96
CA ASP A 8 15.79 11.42 -44.51
C ASP A 8 15.00 11.63 -45.80
N CYS A 9 14.15 12.66 -45.82
CA CYS A 9 13.25 12.97 -46.91
C CYS A 9 13.43 14.42 -47.34
N ARG A 10 13.52 14.67 -48.66
CA ARG A 10 13.25 16.00 -49.21
C ARG A 10 11.88 16.05 -49.84
N THR A 11 11.05 16.99 -49.40
CA THR A 11 9.70 17.18 -49.89
C THR A 11 9.21 18.61 -49.68
N THR A 12 8.47 19.15 -50.64
CA THR A 12 7.65 20.36 -50.49
C THR A 12 6.26 20.08 -49.89
N HIS A 13 5.92 18.80 -49.69
CA HIS A 13 4.63 18.29 -49.23
C HIS A 13 4.70 17.75 -47.78
N ALA A 14 5.43 18.43 -46.90
CA ALA A 14 5.68 17.97 -45.52
C ALA A 14 4.39 17.67 -44.71
N ASP A 15 3.33 18.45 -44.91
CA ASP A 15 2.05 18.23 -44.21
C ASP A 15 1.35 16.94 -44.68
N GLU A 16 1.44 16.62 -45.98
CA GLU A 16 0.91 15.37 -46.55
C GLU A 16 1.72 14.16 -46.08
N LEU A 17 3.05 14.31 -45.98
CA LEU A 17 3.95 13.31 -45.41
C LEU A 17 3.61 13.04 -43.93
N SER A 18 3.33 14.07 -43.14
CA SER A 18 2.89 13.92 -41.74
C SER A 18 1.56 13.16 -41.65
N GLY A 19 0.58 13.48 -42.49
CA GLY A 19 -0.70 12.77 -42.52
C GLY A 19 -0.56 11.29 -42.94
N LEU A 20 0.45 10.97 -43.75
CA LEU A 20 0.76 9.60 -44.12
C LEU A 20 1.33 8.80 -42.93
N MET A 21 2.10 9.44 -42.05
CA MET A 21 2.60 8.81 -40.82
C MET A 21 1.48 8.56 -39.80
N ASP A 22 0.52 9.48 -39.67
CA ASP A 22 -0.68 9.25 -38.85
C ASP A 22 -1.45 8.00 -39.33
N GLN A 23 -1.64 7.86 -40.65
CA GLN A 23 -2.28 6.68 -41.24
C GLN A 23 -1.47 5.41 -41.01
N TRP A 24 -0.14 5.48 -41.04
CA TRP A 24 0.71 4.34 -40.71
C TRP A 24 0.51 3.88 -39.26
N VAL A 25 0.46 4.81 -38.30
CA VAL A 25 0.20 4.50 -36.88
C VAL A 25 -1.14 3.79 -36.72
N GLU A 26 -2.20 4.27 -37.37
CA GLU A 26 -3.54 3.66 -37.33
C GLU A 26 -3.55 2.27 -37.99
N MET A 27 -3.02 2.14 -39.21
CA MET A 27 -3.07 0.87 -39.96
C MET A 27 -2.22 -0.23 -39.33
N THR A 28 -1.16 0.14 -38.60
CA THR A 28 -0.28 -0.81 -37.92
C THR A 28 -0.64 -1.02 -36.45
N GLU A 29 -1.78 -0.50 -35.98
CA GLU A 29 -2.27 -0.69 -34.62
C GLU A 29 -2.31 -2.19 -34.22
N GLY A 30 -1.82 -2.48 -33.02
CA GLY A 30 -1.70 -3.85 -32.48
C GLY A 30 -0.63 -4.73 -33.15
N ARG A 31 0.09 -4.22 -34.16
CA ARG A 31 1.09 -4.98 -34.93
C ARG A 31 2.45 -4.30 -35.01
N ARG A 32 2.51 -2.96 -34.98
CA ARG A 32 3.77 -2.21 -34.97
C ARG A 32 4.57 -2.49 -33.71
N THR A 33 5.87 -2.48 -33.87
CA THR A 33 6.85 -2.68 -32.79
C THR A 33 7.58 -1.39 -32.44
N ALA A 34 7.41 -0.33 -33.24
CA ALA A 34 7.92 1.01 -32.96
C ALA A 34 7.34 1.53 -31.64
N THR A 35 8.21 2.05 -30.78
CA THR A 35 7.86 2.53 -29.43
C THR A 35 7.82 4.04 -29.34
N HIS A 36 8.51 4.74 -30.25
CA HIS A 36 8.60 6.20 -30.26
C HIS A 36 9.00 6.67 -31.68
N SER A 37 8.43 7.78 -32.14
CA SER A 37 8.84 8.43 -33.39
C SER A 37 8.92 9.95 -33.18
N ILE A 38 9.93 10.58 -33.79
CA ILE A 38 10.12 12.02 -33.81
C ILE A 38 10.25 12.46 -35.27
N VAL A 39 9.35 13.33 -35.71
CA VAL A 39 9.45 14.00 -37.02
C VAL A 39 9.99 15.41 -36.81
N ALA A 40 11.08 15.72 -37.52
CA ALA A 40 11.76 17.00 -37.47
C ALA A 40 11.83 17.62 -38.87
N LYS A 41 11.59 18.92 -38.94
CA LYS A 41 11.78 19.71 -40.15
C LYS A 41 13.04 20.55 -40.01
N ASP A 42 13.91 20.51 -41.00
CA ASP A 42 15.13 21.32 -41.00
C ASP A 42 14.76 22.81 -41.01
N ARG A 43 15.34 23.54 -40.07
CA ARG A 43 15.14 24.98 -39.91
C ARG A 43 15.79 25.78 -41.05
N SER A 44 16.89 25.28 -41.59
CA SER A 44 17.68 25.96 -42.62
C SER A 44 17.21 25.59 -44.03
N ASP A 45 16.58 24.42 -44.18
CA ASP A 45 16.01 23.93 -45.43
C ASP A 45 14.59 23.41 -45.20
N ALA A 46 13.58 24.22 -45.55
CA ALA A 46 12.18 23.87 -45.32
C ALA A 46 11.67 22.70 -46.18
N THR A 47 12.48 22.18 -47.11
CA THR A 47 12.14 20.96 -47.87
C THR A 47 12.69 19.70 -47.21
N HIS A 48 13.62 19.81 -46.26
CA HIS A 48 14.27 18.68 -45.64
C HIS A 48 13.52 18.28 -44.35
N VAL A 49 13.06 17.03 -44.30
CA VAL A 49 12.31 16.41 -43.20
C VAL A 49 13.02 15.13 -42.79
N VAL A 50 13.23 14.97 -41.49
CA VAL A 50 13.86 13.80 -40.90
C VAL A 50 12.88 13.14 -39.94
N GLU A 51 12.67 11.84 -40.08
CA GLU A 51 11.96 11.03 -39.10
C GLU A 51 12.94 10.12 -38.36
N ILE A 52 12.80 10.02 -37.04
CA ILE A 52 13.62 9.18 -36.18
C ILE A 52 12.67 8.20 -35.48
N VAL A 53 12.75 6.92 -35.82
CA VAL A 53 11.88 5.87 -35.28
C VAL A 53 12.68 4.95 -34.37
N GLU A 54 12.20 4.76 -33.14
CA GLU A 54 12.82 3.90 -32.14
C GLU A 54 12.12 2.54 -32.04
N PHE A 55 12.93 1.49 -31.98
CA PHE A 55 12.51 0.11 -31.83
C PHE A 55 13.25 -0.59 -30.67
N PRO A 56 12.63 -1.59 -30.03
CA PRO A 56 13.30 -2.39 -29.00
C PRO A 56 14.56 -3.12 -29.49
N SER A 57 14.62 -3.46 -30.78
CA SER A 57 15.76 -4.08 -31.44
C SER A 57 15.69 -3.94 -32.96
N TYR A 58 16.80 -4.21 -33.66
CA TYR A 58 16.83 -4.31 -35.12
C TYR A 58 15.85 -5.37 -35.67
N GLU A 59 15.73 -6.52 -35.01
CA GLU A 59 14.79 -7.56 -35.42
C GLU A 59 13.33 -7.09 -35.34
N GLU A 60 12.99 -6.33 -34.30
CA GLU A 60 11.67 -5.72 -34.16
C GLU A 60 11.44 -4.66 -35.23
N ALA A 61 12.46 -3.85 -35.58
CA ALA A 61 12.39 -2.92 -36.69
C ALA A 61 12.10 -3.63 -38.02
N MET A 62 12.81 -4.73 -38.31
CA MET A 62 12.58 -5.51 -39.52
C MET A 62 11.19 -6.17 -39.56
N LYS A 63 10.66 -6.65 -38.43
CA LYS A 63 9.27 -7.14 -38.36
C LYS A 63 8.28 -6.05 -38.75
N ASN A 64 8.51 -4.83 -38.28
CA ASN A 64 7.68 -3.67 -38.58
C ASN A 64 7.78 -3.25 -40.07
N SER A 65 8.99 -3.22 -40.63
CA SER A 65 9.21 -2.89 -42.04
C SER A 65 8.59 -3.92 -42.99
N ASN A 66 8.57 -5.19 -42.61
CA ASN A 66 7.97 -6.27 -43.41
C ASN A 66 6.43 -6.32 -43.35
N LEU A 67 5.76 -5.38 -42.67
CA LEU A 67 4.30 -5.30 -42.68
C LEU A 67 3.81 -4.80 -44.07
N PRO A 68 2.80 -5.44 -44.68
CA PRO A 68 2.24 -5.00 -45.96
C PRO A 68 1.74 -3.55 -45.94
N GLU A 69 1.25 -3.09 -44.79
CA GLU A 69 0.81 -1.71 -44.55
C GLU A 69 1.99 -0.74 -44.58
N THR A 70 3.13 -1.12 -43.97
CA THR A 70 4.36 -0.32 -44.00
C THR A 70 4.90 -0.21 -45.43
N ASP A 71 4.93 -1.30 -46.20
CA ASP A 71 5.33 -1.28 -47.62
C ASP A 71 4.43 -0.37 -48.48
N ARG A 72 3.14 -0.31 -48.18
CA ARG A 72 2.20 0.58 -48.86
C ARG A 72 2.50 2.04 -48.53
N ILE A 73 2.59 2.36 -47.25
CA ILE A 73 2.92 3.72 -46.79
C ILE A 73 4.27 4.17 -47.36
N PHE A 74 5.27 3.29 -47.35
CA PHE A 74 6.58 3.60 -47.91
C PHE A 74 6.50 4.03 -49.40
N ARG A 75 5.71 3.34 -50.23
CA ARG A 75 5.53 3.74 -51.63
C ARG A 75 4.83 5.08 -51.79
N GLU A 76 3.84 5.36 -50.95
CA GLU A 76 3.13 6.64 -50.95
C GLU A 76 4.07 7.77 -50.47
N MET A 77 4.96 7.49 -49.50
CA MET A 77 5.99 8.41 -49.03
C MET A 77 6.99 8.76 -50.12
N VAL A 78 7.54 7.77 -50.83
CA VAL A 78 8.47 7.99 -51.95
C VAL A 78 7.86 8.89 -53.01
N ALA A 79 6.56 8.78 -53.28
CA ALA A 79 5.86 9.62 -54.26
C ALA A 79 5.71 11.09 -53.82
N LEU A 80 5.76 11.36 -52.51
CA LEU A 80 5.72 12.71 -51.94
C LEU A 80 7.11 13.35 -51.84
N CYS A 81 8.18 12.58 -52.00
CA CYS A 81 9.55 13.07 -51.93
C CYS A 81 10.08 13.51 -53.31
N GLU A 82 10.88 14.58 -53.32
CA GLU A 82 11.58 15.10 -54.50
C GLU A 82 12.74 14.20 -54.92
N GLU A 83 13.33 13.50 -53.96
CA GLU A 83 14.37 12.48 -54.15
C GLU A 83 14.06 11.22 -53.33
N GLU A 84 14.72 10.11 -53.66
CA GLU A 84 14.52 8.85 -52.95
C GLU A 84 14.94 9.01 -51.48
N PRO A 85 14.04 8.71 -50.51
CA PRO A 85 14.35 8.87 -49.10
C PRO A 85 15.48 7.92 -48.69
N THR A 86 16.33 8.38 -47.77
CA THR A 86 17.45 7.57 -47.28
C THR A 86 17.17 7.03 -45.90
N PHE A 87 17.68 5.82 -45.62
CA PHE A 87 17.47 5.11 -44.36
C PHE A 87 18.82 4.83 -43.72
N THR A 88 18.98 5.30 -42.49
CA THR A 88 20.18 5.04 -41.67
C THR A 88 19.80 4.21 -40.46
N ASP A 89 20.37 3.01 -40.39
CA ASP A 89 20.15 2.05 -39.32
C ASP A 89 21.21 2.25 -38.21
N LEU A 90 20.77 2.59 -37.00
CA LEU A 90 21.64 2.98 -35.89
C LEU A 90 21.40 2.14 -34.64
N ASP A 91 22.50 1.62 -34.12
CA ASP A 91 22.58 1.03 -32.79
C ASP A 91 22.73 2.12 -31.73
N VAL A 92 21.80 2.21 -30.78
CA VAL A 92 21.88 3.22 -29.70
C VAL A 92 22.99 2.84 -28.72
N VAL A 93 24.10 3.58 -28.77
CA VAL A 93 25.25 3.37 -27.87
C VAL A 93 25.04 4.02 -26.50
N ARG A 94 24.34 5.17 -26.45
CA ARG A 94 24.09 5.91 -25.21
C ARG A 94 22.82 6.74 -25.34
N ASP A 95 21.89 6.52 -24.42
CA ASP A 95 20.71 7.35 -24.19
C ASP A 95 20.82 8.00 -22.81
N GLU A 96 21.01 9.32 -22.75
CA GLU A 96 21.17 10.06 -21.50
C GLU A 96 19.90 10.79 -21.07
N GLN A 97 19.15 10.14 -20.18
CA GLN A 97 18.03 10.76 -19.49
C GLN A 97 18.52 11.64 -18.33
N LEU A 98 18.97 12.87 -18.63
CA LEU A 98 19.67 13.75 -17.69
C LEU A 98 18.86 14.08 -16.42
N ASN A 99 17.55 14.32 -16.55
CA ASN A 99 16.67 14.58 -15.40
C ASN A 99 16.52 13.33 -14.51
N MET A 100 16.40 12.13 -15.10
CA MET A 100 16.40 10.88 -14.31
C MET A 100 17.73 10.68 -13.59
N ARG A 101 18.85 11.03 -14.24
CA ARG A 101 20.18 10.95 -13.63
C ARG A 101 20.31 11.92 -12.45
N LEU A 102 19.79 13.13 -12.57
CA LEU A 102 19.73 14.13 -11.50
C LEU A 102 18.98 13.56 -10.29
N VAL A 103 17.77 13.02 -10.49
CA VAL A 103 16.92 12.48 -9.41
C VAL A 103 17.55 11.26 -8.74
N ARG A 104 18.15 10.33 -9.50
CA ARG A 104 18.88 9.19 -8.91
C ARG A 104 20.00 9.65 -7.98
N ARG A 105 20.79 10.63 -8.43
CA ARG A 105 21.85 11.21 -7.61
C ARG A 105 21.31 11.95 -6.39
N PHE A 106 20.18 12.64 -6.49
CA PHE A 106 19.53 13.26 -5.34
C PHE A 106 19.17 12.20 -4.29
N VAL A 107 18.49 11.12 -4.67
CA VAL A 107 18.14 10.03 -3.74
C VAL A 107 19.38 9.42 -3.10
N ASP A 108 20.42 9.14 -3.87
CA ASP A 108 21.64 8.51 -3.37
C ASP A 108 22.50 9.44 -2.49
N GLU A 109 22.73 10.68 -2.93
CA GLU A 109 23.66 11.61 -2.30
C GLU A 109 23.03 12.45 -1.19
N VAL A 110 21.70 12.53 -1.12
CA VAL A 110 20.98 13.28 -0.07
C VAL A 110 20.34 12.33 0.93
N ILE A 111 19.54 11.36 0.47
CA ILE A 111 18.73 10.52 1.36
C ILE A 111 19.54 9.30 1.83
N ASN A 112 20.05 8.50 0.89
CA ASN A 112 20.79 7.27 1.23
C ASN A 112 22.12 7.54 1.95
N SER A 113 22.74 8.70 1.70
CA SER A 113 23.94 9.16 2.42
C SER A 113 23.64 9.77 3.79
N GLY A 114 22.38 10.18 4.02
CA GLY A 114 21.95 10.93 5.19
C GLY A 114 22.40 12.40 5.24
N ASP A 115 22.87 12.96 4.12
CA ASP A 115 23.34 14.36 4.02
C ASP A 115 22.28 15.27 3.40
N THR A 116 21.32 15.74 4.21
CA THR A 116 20.28 16.69 3.74
C THR A 116 20.87 18.00 3.20
N ARG A 117 22.08 18.40 3.61
CA ARG A 117 22.74 19.62 3.13
C ARG A 117 23.18 19.50 1.68
N ALA A 118 23.42 18.28 1.20
CA ALA A 118 23.72 18.03 -0.20
C ALA A 118 22.61 18.53 -1.14
N ALA A 119 21.35 18.62 -0.67
CA ALA A 119 20.20 19.06 -1.46
C ALA A 119 20.40 20.44 -2.11
N THR A 120 21.16 21.34 -1.46
CA THR A 120 21.50 22.68 -2.00
C THR A 120 22.22 22.64 -3.36
N ARG A 121 22.86 21.53 -3.71
CA ARG A 121 23.52 21.33 -5.01
C ARG A 121 22.56 20.85 -6.10
N PHE A 122 21.43 20.27 -5.70
CA PHE A 122 20.44 19.66 -6.59
C PHE A 122 19.25 20.56 -6.83
N CYS A 123 18.83 21.32 -5.82
CA CYS A 123 17.63 22.15 -5.89
C CYS A 123 17.91 23.56 -6.41
N THR A 124 16.90 24.20 -6.98
CA THR A 124 16.93 25.64 -7.27
C THR A 124 16.81 26.46 -5.98
N GLU A 125 17.11 27.76 -6.07
CA GLU A 125 17.01 28.68 -4.92
C GLU A 125 15.56 28.86 -4.44
N ASP A 126 14.61 28.81 -5.37
CA ASP A 126 13.16 28.94 -5.16
C ASP A 126 12.44 27.59 -4.99
N TYR A 127 13.18 26.54 -4.62
CA TYR A 127 12.63 25.20 -4.52
C TYR A 127 11.45 25.09 -3.54
N ARG A 128 10.42 24.34 -3.95
CA ARG A 128 9.25 23.99 -3.13
C ARG A 128 9.09 22.48 -2.98
N GLU A 129 8.81 22.05 -1.76
CA GLU A 129 8.49 20.67 -1.43
C GLU A 129 7.05 20.55 -0.97
N HIS A 130 6.32 19.64 -1.60
CA HIS A 130 4.94 19.34 -1.31
C HIS A 130 4.84 17.95 -0.67
N ASP A 131 4.74 17.89 0.65
CA ASP A 131 4.71 16.64 1.41
C ASP A 131 3.67 16.72 2.55
N PRO A 132 2.61 15.90 2.53
CA PRO A 132 1.58 15.92 3.56
C PRO A 132 2.03 15.41 4.94
N SER A 133 3.22 14.80 5.04
CA SER A 133 3.81 14.31 6.30
C SER A 133 4.62 15.36 7.05
N LEU A 134 4.93 16.49 6.39
CA LEU A 134 5.64 17.62 6.99
C LEU A 134 4.70 18.53 7.80
N SER A 135 5.29 19.45 8.56
CA SER A 135 4.54 20.39 9.41
C SER A 135 3.64 21.35 8.63
N SER A 136 3.94 21.57 7.35
CA SER A 136 3.13 22.29 6.37
C SER A 136 3.22 21.54 5.05
N TYR A 137 2.13 21.51 4.30
CA TYR A 137 2.10 20.82 3.00
C TYR A 137 3.15 21.36 2.04
N ASP A 138 3.32 22.68 1.97
CA ASP A 138 4.21 23.34 1.01
C ASP A 138 5.31 24.14 1.74
N VAL A 139 6.57 23.71 1.61
CA VAL A 139 7.71 24.24 2.37
C VAL A 139 8.89 24.60 1.46
N ASP A 140 9.78 25.47 1.95
CA ASP A 140 11.02 25.81 1.24
C ASP A 140 12.12 24.77 1.48
N LEU A 141 13.20 24.86 0.70
CA LEU A 141 14.35 23.95 0.83
C LEU A 141 14.94 23.91 2.25
N ALA A 142 15.02 25.06 2.92
CA ALA A 142 15.65 25.13 4.23
C ALA A 142 14.80 24.41 5.29
N GLN A 143 13.47 24.52 5.20
CA GLN A 143 12.54 23.81 6.07
C GLN A 143 12.50 22.31 5.75
N ALA A 144 12.37 21.93 4.47
CA ALA A 144 12.43 20.54 4.03
C ALA A 144 13.69 19.83 4.54
N MET A 145 14.87 20.45 4.39
CA MET A 145 16.13 19.90 4.89
C MET A 145 16.13 19.67 6.41
N ARG A 146 15.51 20.54 7.21
CA ARG A 146 15.46 20.37 8.67
C ARG A 146 14.51 19.25 9.09
N GLU A 147 13.31 19.22 8.54
CA GLU A 147 12.28 18.25 8.91
C GLU A 147 12.64 16.84 8.40
N ASN A 148 13.11 16.72 7.16
CA ASN A 148 13.57 15.44 6.63
C ASN A 148 14.81 14.90 7.35
N GLN A 149 15.65 15.78 7.93
CA GLN A 149 16.79 15.34 8.74
C GLN A 149 16.36 14.57 9.99
N GLU A 150 15.22 14.91 10.61
CA GLU A 150 14.68 14.18 11.75
C GLU A 150 14.38 12.72 11.36
N VAL A 151 13.60 12.53 10.29
CA VAL A 151 13.24 11.20 9.78
C VAL A 151 14.47 10.40 9.35
N ILE A 152 15.38 11.02 8.59
CA ILE A 152 16.62 10.39 8.12
C ILE A 152 17.52 9.98 9.29
N SER A 153 17.62 10.82 10.33
CA SER A 153 18.42 10.48 11.52
C SER A 153 17.78 9.40 12.38
N ALA A 154 16.45 9.39 12.50
CA ALA A 154 15.72 8.42 13.32
C ALA A 154 15.71 7.02 12.70
N ILE A 155 15.51 6.92 11.38
CA ILE A 155 15.31 5.63 10.68
C ILE A 155 16.56 5.17 9.91
N ARG A 156 17.41 6.11 9.48
CA ARG A 156 18.52 5.88 8.53
C ARG A 156 18.07 5.02 7.33
N PRO A 157 17.07 5.48 6.58
CA PRO A 157 16.46 4.68 5.53
C PRO A 157 17.44 4.49 4.36
N ARG A 158 17.41 3.29 3.78
CA ARG A 158 17.93 3.00 2.46
C ARG A 158 16.77 2.97 1.47
N ILE A 159 16.72 3.96 0.59
CA ILE A 159 15.79 4.08 -0.52
C ILE A 159 16.30 3.28 -1.71
N THR A 160 15.39 2.52 -2.33
CA THR A 160 15.56 1.87 -3.63
C THR A 160 14.56 2.46 -4.61
N ILE A 161 15.04 2.94 -5.77
CA ILE A 161 14.16 3.38 -6.86
C ILE A 161 13.73 2.12 -7.63
N GLU A 162 12.47 1.73 -7.46
CA GLU A 162 11.91 0.55 -8.12
C GLU A 162 11.53 0.84 -9.57
N ARG A 163 10.96 2.02 -9.80
CA ARG A 163 10.57 2.51 -11.13
C ARG A 163 10.84 4.00 -11.20
N ILE A 164 11.27 4.49 -12.36
CA ILE A 164 11.46 5.91 -12.61
C ILE A 164 11.18 6.20 -14.07
N ILE A 165 10.45 7.28 -14.32
CA ILE A 165 10.13 7.79 -15.65
C ILE A 165 10.41 9.29 -15.70
N ALA A 166 10.74 9.80 -16.87
CA ALA A 166 10.83 11.23 -17.11
C ALA A 166 10.04 11.58 -18.38
N GLN A 167 9.35 12.70 -18.33
CA GLN A 167 8.70 13.32 -19.47
C GLN A 167 8.85 14.83 -19.32
N ASP A 168 9.34 15.50 -20.36
CA ASP A 168 9.64 16.93 -20.35
C ASP A 168 10.54 17.33 -19.15
N ASP A 169 10.06 18.25 -18.33
CA ASP A 169 10.72 18.71 -17.11
C ASP A 169 10.38 17.86 -15.88
N THR A 170 9.53 16.85 -16.01
CA THR A 170 8.98 16.11 -14.87
C THR A 170 9.59 14.72 -14.76
N VAL A 171 9.97 14.32 -13.54
CA VAL A 171 10.50 12.98 -13.23
C VAL A 171 9.69 12.38 -12.11
N SER A 172 9.13 11.18 -12.32
CA SER A 172 8.34 10.49 -11.30
C SER A 172 8.97 9.15 -10.95
N ALA A 173 9.01 8.81 -9.67
CA ALA A 173 9.64 7.60 -9.17
C ALA A 173 8.76 6.87 -8.14
N VAL A 174 8.75 5.54 -8.23
CA VAL A 174 8.25 4.63 -7.20
C VAL A 174 9.44 4.15 -6.39
N LEU A 175 9.33 4.26 -5.07
CA LEU A 175 10.39 4.03 -4.11
C LEU A 175 9.99 2.92 -3.14
N GLY A 176 10.95 2.08 -2.77
CA GLY A 176 10.90 1.27 -1.56
C GLY A 176 11.91 1.78 -0.54
N TYR A 177 11.63 1.65 0.75
CA TYR A 177 12.61 1.95 1.80
C TYR A 177 12.71 0.84 2.84
N GLN A 178 13.89 0.72 3.44
CA GLN A 178 14.16 -0.11 4.61
C GLN A 178 15.05 0.66 5.58
N GLY A 179 14.85 0.49 6.88
CA GLY A 179 15.68 1.14 7.88
C GLY A 179 15.43 0.61 9.29
N ARG A 180 16.14 1.18 10.27
CA ARG A 180 16.03 0.80 11.68
C ARG A 180 15.76 2.02 12.54
N HIS A 181 14.69 1.97 13.33
CA HIS A 181 14.32 3.06 14.23
C HIS A 181 15.29 3.15 15.42
N THR A 182 16.26 4.05 15.33
CA THR A 182 17.41 4.20 16.24
C THR A 182 17.53 5.58 16.89
N GLY A 183 16.79 6.57 16.43
CA GLY A 183 16.64 7.88 17.07
C GLY A 183 15.18 8.19 17.35
N ASP A 184 14.91 9.29 18.04
CA ASP A 184 13.54 9.73 18.32
C ASP A 184 12.87 10.27 17.04
N LEU A 185 11.60 9.96 16.85
CA LEU A 185 10.80 10.39 15.70
C LEU A 185 9.46 10.97 16.18
N GLN A 186 9.23 12.27 16.00
CA GLN A 186 7.99 12.94 16.39
C GLN A 186 7.58 12.67 17.86
N GLY A 187 8.56 12.58 18.76
CA GLY A 187 8.36 12.27 20.18
C GLY A 187 8.27 10.78 20.53
N LEU A 188 8.30 9.88 19.54
CA LEU A 188 8.41 8.45 19.75
C LEU A 188 9.88 8.09 20.01
N PRO A 189 10.22 7.47 21.16
CA PRO A 189 11.58 7.05 21.42
C PRO A 189 12.00 5.90 20.48
N ALA A 190 13.31 5.79 20.25
CA ALA A 190 13.89 4.73 19.42
C ALA A 190 13.43 3.33 19.88
N THR A 191 12.71 2.62 19.01
CA THR A 191 12.17 1.28 19.31
C THR A 191 13.17 0.15 19.04
N GLY A 192 14.20 0.42 18.21
CA GLY A 192 15.10 -0.59 17.70
C GLY A 192 14.46 -1.60 16.74
N ARG A 193 13.27 -1.32 16.20
CA ARG A 193 12.62 -2.18 15.20
C ARG A 193 13.21 -1.91 13.81
N GLU A 194 13.30 -2.97 13.01
CA GLU A 194 13.48 -2.84 11.57
C GLU A 194 12.12 -2.44 10.97
N VAL A 195 12.15 -1.52 10.01
CA VAL A 195 10.96 -1.00 9.33
C VAL A 195 11.18 -0.97 7.83
N ALA A 196 10.10 -1.14 7.08
CA ALA A 196 10.11 -1.01 5.63
C ALA A 196 8.80 -0.39 5.15
N GLY A 197 8.82 0.16 3.95
CA GLY A 197 7.62 0.73 3.35
C GLY A 197 7.85 1.18 1.92
N THR A 198 6.85 1.84 1.36
CA THR A 198 6.86 2.33 -0.02
C THR A 198 6.68 3.85 -0.06
N GLY A 199 7.02 4.43 -1.19
CA GLY A 199 6.77 5.83 -1.47
C GLY A 199 6.72 6.13 -2.95
N HIS A 200 6.25 7.32 -3.26
CA HIS A 200 6.19 7.93 -4.57
C HIS A 200 6.71 9.35 -4.44
N VAL A 201 7.44 9.77 -5.47
CA VAL A 201 7.84 11.15 -5.59
C VAL A 201 7.76 11.60 -7.04
N THR A 202 7.32 12.83 -7.25
CA THR A 202 7.43 13.51 -8.53
C THR A 202 8.28 14.76 -8.36
N PHE A 203 9.15 15.04 -9.32
CA PHE A 203 10.03 16.20 -9.34
C PHE A 203 9.78 17.02 -10.60
N ARG A 204 9.81 18.35 -10.48
CA ARG A 204 9.93 19.26 -11.62
C ARG A 204 11.37 19.76 -11.70
N CYS A 205 12.01 19.62 -12.86
CA CYS A 205 13.42 19.90 -13.09
C CYS A 205 13.61 21.07 -14.07
N VAL A 206 14.31 22.12 -13.65
CA VAL A 206 14.62 23.30 -14.48
C VAL A 206 16.12 23.52 -14.50
N GLY A 207 16.69 23.63 -15.71
CA GLY A 207 18.12 23.96 -15.89
C GLY A 207 19.07 22.95 -15.23
N GLY A 208 18.69 21.67 -15.19
CA GLY A 208 19.48 20.61 -14.55
C GLY A 208 19.43 20.63 -13.02
N ARG A 209 18.44 21.30 -12.42
CA ARG A 209 18.17 21.32 -10.97
C ARG A 209 16.71 21.01 -10.70
N ILE A 210 16.39 20.62 -9.47
CA ILE A 210 15.03 20.33 -9.00
C ILE A 210 14.41 21.64 -8.51
N ALA A 211 13.31 22.06 -9.14
CA ALA A 211 12.56 23.25 -8.75
C ALA A 211 11.39 22.92 -7.82
N GLU A 212 10.75 21.76 -8.00
CA GLU A 212 9.66 21.32 -7.11
C GLU A 212 9.71 19.82 -6.88
N SER A 213 9.13 19.38 -5.77
CA SER A 213 8.86 17.96 -5.52
C SER A 213 7.50 17.73 -4.85
N TRP A 214 6.89 16.59 -5.13
CA TRP A 214 5.66 16.12 -4.50
C TRP A 214 5.91 14.72 -3.95
N TRP A 215 5.93 14.59 -2.62
CA TRP A 215 6.24 13.35 -1.91
C TRP A 215 5.00 12.75 -1.29
N ASN A 216 4.86 11.44 -1.44
CA ASN A 216 3.91 10.63 -0.69
C ASN A 216 4.62 9.34 -0.28
N TRP A 217 4.71 9.05 1.01
CA TRP A 217 5.31 7.80 1.50
C TRP A 217 4.53 7.25 2.68
N ASP A 218 4.74 5.96 2.97
CA ASP A 218 3.93 5.22 3.94
C ASP A 218 4.27 5.54 5.41
N MET A 219 4.06 6.80 5.80
CA MET A 219 4.20 7.26 7.18
C MET A 219 3.24 6.51 8.11
N MET A 220 2.03 6.20 7.65
CA MET A 220 1.03 5.49 8.45
C MET A 220 1.49 4.07 8.80
N GLY A 221 1.94 3.32 7.79
CA GLY A 221 2.52 1.99 7.97
C GLY A 221 3.82 2.02 8.79
N LEU A 222 4.63 3.09 8.69
CA LEU A 222 5.76 3.29 9.60
C LEU A 222 5.29 3.38 11.05
N LEU A 223 4.35 4.29 11.36
CA LEU A 223 3.85 4.49 12.73
C LEU A 223 3.22 3.22 13.31
N GLN A 224 2.54 2.41 12.50
CA GLN A 224 2.03 1.10 12.90
C GLN A 224 3.17 0.12 13.24
N GLN A 225 4.20 0.01 12.40
CA GLN A 225 5.38 -0.82 12.68
C GLN A 225 6.13 -0.38 13.95
N LEU A 226 6.09 0.91 14.27
CA LEU A 226 6.65 1.47 15.50
C LEU A 226 5.75 1.27 16.73
N GLY A 227 4.52 0.78 16.54
CA GLY A 227 3.53 0.60 17.61
C GLY A 227 2.88 1.90 18.10
N ALA A 228 3.02 2.99 17.34
CA ALA A 228 2.39 4.27 17.65
C ALA A 228 0.91 4.31 17.22
N LEU A 229 0.52 3.42 16.31
CA LEU A 229 -0.85 3.27 15.83
C LEU A 229 -1.27 1.80 15.87
N PRO A 230 -2.54 1.51 16.22
CA PRO A 230 -3.07 0.16 16.19
C PRO A 230 -3.14 -0.36 14.75
N ASP A 231 -2.90 -1.66 14.60
CA ASP A 231 -3.15 -2.38 13.35
C ASP A 231 -4.67 -2.61 13.23
N ALA A 232 -5.31 -1.88 12.32
CA ALA A 232 -6.75 -1.94 12.11
C ALA A 232 -7.21 -3.31 11.58
N GLU A 233 -6.37 -3.99 10.79
CA GLU A 233 -6.68 -5.32 10.26
C GLU A 233 -6.61 -6.37 11.37
N ALA A 234 -5.56 -6.30 12.21
CA ALA A 234 -5.47 -7.14 13.40
C ALA A 234 -6.62 -6.90 14.39
N ALA A 235 -7.03 -5.63 14.59
CA ALA A 235 -8.16 -5.30 15.45
C ALA A 235 -9.48 -5.90 14.95
N GLU A 236 -9.73 -5.88 13.63
CA GLU A 236 -10.92 -6.54 13.08
C GLU A 236 -10.83 -8.07 13.10
N ALA A 237 -9.64 -8.64 12.88
CA ALA A 237 -9.40 -10.07 13.04
C ALA A 237 -9.71 -10.52 14.49
N ASN A 238 -9.25 -9.77 15.49
CA ASN A 238 -9.53 -10.04 16.90
C ASN A 238 -11.03 -9.95 17.22
N LYS A 239 -11.74 -8.93 16.71
CA LYS A 239 -13.21 -8.85 16.85
C LYS A 239 -13.93 -10.06 16.25
N ALA A 240 -13.47 -10.54 15.10
CA ALA A 240 -14.02 -11.73 14.47
C ALA A 240 -13.81 -12.98 15.33
N VAL A 241 -12.62 -13.18 15.91
CA VAL A 241 -12.35 -14.29 16.83
C VAL A 241 -13.20 -14.19 18.11
N ALA A 242 -13.31 -13.01 18.72
CA ALA A 242 -14.18 -12.81 19.88
C ALA A 242 -15.65 -13.15 19.56
N ARG A 243 -16.14 -12.81 18.36
CA ARG A 243 -17.50 -13.20 17.90
C ARG A 243 -17.63 -14.72 17.72
N GLN A 244 -16.61 -15.36 17.15
CA GLN A 244 -16.59 -16.82 16.96
C GLN A 244 -16.68 -17.59 18.27
N ILE A 245 -16.16 -17.05 19.38
CA ILE A 245 -16.34 -17.64 20.71
C ILE A 245 -17.83 -17.72 21.05
N PHE A 246 -18.56 -16.60 21.00
CA PHE A 246 -20.00 -16.61 21.30
C PHE A 246 -20.80 -17.52 20.35
N GLU A 247 -20.44 -17.57 19.07
CA GLU A 247 -21.07 -18.48 18.11
C GLU A 247 -20.78 -19.96 18.42
N ALA A 248 -19.55 -20.29 18.83
CA ALA A 248 -19.16 -21.64 19.22
C ALA A 248 -19.89 -22.07 20.49
N VAL A 249 -19.97 -21.19 21.51
CA VAL A 249 -20.74 -21.44 22.72
C VAL A 249 -22.22 -21.67 22.38
N GLY A 250 -22.82 -20.85 21.52
CA GLY A 250 -24.21 -21.02 21.11
C GLY A 250 -24.51 -22.32 20.35
N ARG A 251 -23.50 -22.90 19.68
CA ARG A 251 -23.59 -24.24 19.06
C ARG A 251 -23.25 -25.39 20.02
N GLY A 252 -22.81 -25.08 21.24
CA GLY A 252 -22.27 -26.05 22.19
C GLY A 252 -20.91 -26.64 21.79
N ASP A 253 -20.19 -25.99 20.88
CA ASP A 253 -18.89 -26.44 20.38
C ASP A 253 -17.75 -25.93 21.28
N LEU A 254 -17.63 -26.53 22.46
CA LEU A 254 -16.60 -26.16 23.44
C LEU A 254 -15.17 -26.53 22.97
N ALA A 255 -15.04 -27.40 21.97
CA ALA A 255 -13.76 -27.71 21.34
C ALA A 255 -13.29 -26.54 20.45
N ALA A 256 -14.20 -25.91 19.71
CA ALA A 256 -13.91 -24.68 18.98
C ALA A 256 -13.51 -23.55 19.93
N VAL A 257 -14.23 -23.34 21.05
CA VAL A 257 -13.83 -22.35 22.07
C VAL A 257 -12.39 -22.56 22.52
N ARG A 258 -12.02 -23.81 22.88
CA ARG A 258 -10.64 -24.14 23.26
C ARG A 258 -9.61 -23.76 22.19
N SER A 259 -9.94 -23.95 20.91
CA SER A 259 -9.00 -23.66 19.82
C SER A 259 -8.70 -22.16 19.65
N LEU A 260 -9.65 -21.30 20.06
CA LEU A 260 -9.59 -19.85 19.95
C LEU A 260 -8.87 -19.17 21.14
N CYS A 261 -8.64 -19.91 22.23
CA CYS A 261 -7.91 -19.43 23.40
C CYS A 261 -6.45 -19.94 23.44
N THR A 262 -5.57 -19.24 24.14
CA THR A 262 -4.21 -19.71 24.44
C THR A 262 -4.22 -20.78 25.54
N GLU A 263 -3.14 -21.57 25.62
CA GLU A 263 -3.02 -22.63 26.64
C GLU A 263 -2.95 -22.06 28.08
N ASP A 264 -2.39 -20.88 28.24
CA ASP A 264 -2.25 -20.13 29.50
C ASP A 264 -3.40 -19.13 29.75
N TYR A 265 -4.55 -19.33 29.09
CA TYR A 265 -5.70 -18.44 29.20
C TYR A 265 -6.16 -18.25 30.65
N GLN A 266 -6.51 -17.01 31.00
CA GLN A 266 -7.04 -16.61 32.30
C GLN A 266 -8.42 -15.96 32.18
N GLU A 267 -9.37 -16.43 32.98
CA GLU A 267 -10.70 -15.85 33.06
C GLU A 267 -10.93 -15.19 34.41
N HIS A 268 -11.43 -13.96 34.35
CA HIS A 268 -11.89 -13.18 35.48
C HIS A 268 -13.41 -12.97 35.35
N ASP A 269 -14.19 -13.77 36.08
CA ASP A 269 -15.64 -13.60 36.20
C ASP A 269 -15.99 -13.52 37.70
N PRO A 270 -16.65 -12.44 38.18
CA PRO A 270 -17.05 -12.31 39.57
C PRO A 270 -17.98 -13.42 40.10
N SER A 271 -18.58 -14.22 39.21
CA SER A 271 -19.40 -15.38 39.55
C SER A 271 -18.62 -16.68 39.73
N ASN A 272 -17.34 -16.71 39.33
CA ASN A 272 -16.49 -17.87 39.49
C ASN A 272 -16.11 -18.10 40.96
N SER A 273 -15.79 -19.35 41.28
CA SER A 273 -15.38 -19.75 42.63
C SER A 273 -13.97 -19.31 43.01
N ALA A 274 -13.15 -18.96 42.01
CA ALA A 274 -11.80 -18.44 42.12
C ALA A 274 -11.56 -17.39 41.03
N ASP A 275 -10.55 -16.55 41.22
CA ASP A 275 -10.20 -15.49 40.28
C ASP A 275 -8.67 -15.28 40.23
N PRO A 276 -7.99 -15.50 39.10
CA PRO A 276 -8.52 -16.01 37.83
C PRO A 276 -8.67 -17.55 37.81
N ILE A 277 -9.40 -18.08 36.83
CA ILE A 277 -9.44 -19.51 36.49
C ILE A 277 -8.81 -19.78 35.12
N GLY A 278 -8.32 -21.00 34.90
CA GLY A 278 -7.76 -21.43 33.61
C GLY A 278 -8.81 -21.97 32.64
N LEU A 279 -8.43 -22.12 31.36
CA LEU A 279 -9.34 -22.53 30.27
C LEU A 279 -10.11 -23.83 30.52
N ASP A 280 -9.46 -24.84 31.11
CA ASP A 280 -10.12 -26.12 31.42
C ASP A 280 -11.26 -25.95 32.42
N GLN A 281 -11.04 -25.10 33.42
CA GLN A 281 -12.05 -24.79 34.43
C GLN A 281 -13.15 -23.91 33.84
N ALA A 282 -12.81 -22.88 33.05
CA ALA A 282 -13.79 -22.03 32.37
C ALA A 282 -14.74 -22.85 31.47
N ILE A 283 -14.19 -23.79 30.68
CA ILE A 283 -15.00 -24.70 29.85
C ILE A 283 -15.88 -25.63 30.70
N ALA A 284 -15.40 -26.06 31.88
CA ALA A 284 -16.19 -26.88 32.80
C ALA A 284 -17.32 -26.09 33.45
N GLU A 285 -17.08 -24.83 33.84
CA GLU A 285 -18.08 -23.94 34.46
C GLU A 285 -19.13 -23.44 33.44
N LEU A 286 -18.74 -23.26 32.17
CA LEU A 286 -19.65 -22.88 31.08
C LEU A 286 -20.59 -24.01 30.63
N ARG A 287 -20.16 -25.28 30.73
CA ARG A 287 -20.89 -26.43 30.17
C ARG A 287 -22.31 -26.59 30.70
N PRO A 288 -22.59 -26.52 32.02
CA PRO A 288 -23.95 -26.61 32.54
C PRO A 288 -24.88 -25.55 31.95
N PHE A 289 -24.39 -24.31 31.76
CA PHE A 289 -25.18 -23.24 31.14
C PHE A 289 -25.56 -23.59 29.69
N VAL A 290 -24.59 -24.06 28.89
CA VAL A 290 -24.82 -24.47 27.50
C VAL A 290 -25.83 -25.61 27.41
N GLU A 291 -25.67 -26.66 28.23
CA GLU A 291 -26.53 -27.85 28.22
C GLU A 291 -27.94 -27.55 28.77
N ALA A 292 -28.06 -26.70 29.79
CA ALA A 292 -29.35 -26.38 30.39
C ALA A 292 -30.16 -25.36 29.58
N MET A 293 -29.50 -24.44 28.86
CA MET A 293 -30.17 -23.31 28.20
C MET A 293 -30.23 -23.40 26.67
N HIS A 294 -29.32 -24.13 26.04
CA HIS A 294 -29.10 -24.12 24.58
C HIS A 294 -29.12 -22.69 24.00
N PRO A 295 -28.24 -21.80 24.51
CA PRO A 295 -28.36 -20.37 24.30
C PRO A 295 -28.07 -19.98 22.84
N THR A 296 -28.82 -19.01 22.33
CA THR A 296 -28.45 -18.25 21.14
C THR A 296 -27.87 -16.90 21.58
N PHE A 297 -26.64 -16.63 21.18
CA PHE A 297 -25.97 -15.35 21.44
C PHE A 297 -26.21 -14.36 20.29
N THR A 298 -26.40 -13.10 20.66
CA THR A 298 -26.39 -11.95 19.75
C THR A 298 -25.28 -11.01 20.20
N VAL A 299 -24.32 -10.73 19.31
CA VAL A 299 -23.31 -9.69 19.54
C VAL A 299 -23.92 -8.35 19.15
N GLU A 300 -24.15 -7.50 20.14
CA GLU A 300 -24.83 -6.20 19.98
C GLU A 300 -23.88 -5.12 19.44
N SER A 301 -22.62 -5.13 19.90
CA SER A 301 -21.59 -4.18 19.50
C SER A 301 -20.21 -4.65 19.94
N GLN A 302 -19.17 -4.30 19.18
CA GLN A 302 -17.78 -4.55 19.54
C GLN A 302 -16.91 -3.30 19.34
N LEU A 303 -15.98 -3.09 20.27
CA LEU A 303 -14.93 -2.08 20.21
C LEU A 303 -13.57 -2.79 20.34
N ALA A 304 -12.54 -2.29 19.67
CA ALA A 304 -11.18 -2.82 19.82
C ALA A 304 -10.17 -1.68 19.90
N GLU A 305 -9.18 -1.85 20.77
CA GLU A 305 -8.05 -0.96 20.94
C GLU A 305 -6.81 -1.79 21.30
N GLY A 306 -5.78 -1.74 20.44
CA GLY A 306 -4.59 -2.57 20.60
C GLY A 306 -4.94 -4.06 20.60
N ASP A 307 -4.58 -4.75 21.69
CA ASP A 307 -4.84 -6.17 21.92
C ASP A 307 -6.16 -6.46 22.63
N LEU A 308 -6.99 -5.45 22.94
CA LEU A 308 -8.23 -5.61 23.67
C LEU A 308 -9.45 -5.53 22.74
N VAL A 309 -10.42 -6.42 22.95
CA VAL A 309 -11.75 -6.37 22.33
C VAL A 309 -12.81 -6.34 23.42
N CYS A 310 -13.66 -5.32 23.43
CA CYS A 310 -14.85 -5.29 24.27
C CYS A 310 -16.07 -5.70 23.45
N THR A 311 -16.76 -6.74 23.89
CA THR A 311 -17.96 -7.29 23.25
C THR A 311 -19.17 -7.13 24.17
N ARG A 312 -20.19 -6.42 23.70
CA ARG A 312 -21.51 -6.39 24.35
C ARG A 312 -22.41 -7.41 23.68
N TRP A 313 -23.08 -8.25 24.47
CA TRP A 313 -23.84 -9.38 23.96
C TRP A 313 -25.12 -9.63 24.77
N THR A 314 -26.05 -10.32 24.12
CA THR A 314 -27.29 -10.83 24.70
C THR A 314 -27.35 -12.34 24.45
N ALA A 315 -27.68 -13.13 25.47
CA ALA A 315 -27.92 -14.56 25.36
C ALA A 315 -29.40 -14.88 25.64
N ARG A 316 -30.02 -15.65 24.76
CA ARG A 316 -31.40 -16.11 24.91
C ARG A 316 -31.44 -17.64 24.90
N GLY A 317 -32.14 -18.24 25.85
CA GLY A 317 -32.29 -19.69 25.92
C GLY A 317 -33.57 -20.11 26.65
N ARG A 318 -33.96 -21.37 26.48
CA ARG A 318 -35.03 -21.98 27.26
C ARG A 318 -34.43 -22.88 28.33
N HIS A 319 -34.81 -22.68 29.58
CA HIS A 319 -34.29 -23.46 30.70
C HIS A 319 -34.87 -24.87 30.70
N THR A 320 -34.12 -25.83 30.15
CA THR A 320 -34.54 -27.22 29.92
C THR A 320 -33.77 -28.25 30.74
N GLY A 321 -32.66 -27.87 31.38
CA GLY A 321 -31.87 -28.72 32.27
C GLY A 321 -31.74 -28.12 33.67
N GLU A 322 -31.02 -28.79 34.56
CA GLU A 322 -30.63 -28.23 35.85
C GLU A 322 -29.51 -27.18 35.65
N LEU A 323 -29.64 -26.01 36.28
CA LEU A 323 -28.62 -24.96 36.23
C LEU A 323 -28.51 -24.29 37.60
N LEU A 324 -27.28 -24.19 38.14
CA LEU A 324 -27.00 -23.55 39.43
C LEU A 324 -27.87 -24.11 40.60
N GLY A 325 -28.17 -25.41 40.57
CA GLY A 325 -29.01 -26.10 41.56
C GLY A 325 -30.52 -25.84 41.41
N LEU A 326 -30.95 -25.22 40.31
CA LEU A 326 -32.36 -25.00 39.99
C LEU A 326 -32.80 -25.99 38.90
N GLU A 327 -33.90 -26.70 39.17
CA GLU A 327 -34.54 -27.61 38.20
C GLU A 327 -35.08 -26.85 36.98
N ALA A 328 -35.20 -27.57 35.85
CA ALA A 328 -35.71 -27.01 34.60
C ALA A 328 -37.08 -26.34 34.78
N THR A 329 -37.17 -25.06 34.44
CA THR A 329 -38.40 -24.26 34.61
C THR A 329 -39.26 -24.21 33.34
N GLY A 330 -38.67 -24.57 32.20
CA GLY A 330 -39.28 -24.46 30.88
C GLY A 330 -39.45 -23.01 30.38
N ARG A 331 -38.99 -22.00 31.13
CA ARG A 331 -39.11 -20.58 30.77
C ARG A 331 -38.10 -20.19 29.70
N GLU A 332 -38.46 -19.23 28.87
CA GLU A 332 -37.48 -18.50 28.07
C GLU A 332 -36.87 -17.40 28.92
N VAL A 333 -35.54 -17.30 28.89
CA VAL A 333 -34.78 -16.32 29.64
C VAL A 333 -33.85 -15.57 28.70
N VAL A 334 -33.62 -14.31 29.01
CA VAL A 334 -32.67 -13.44 28.33
C VAL A 334 -31.73 -12.88 29.38
N THR A 335 -30.42 -13.05 29.19
CA THR A 335 -29.39 -12.37 29.99
C THR A 335 -28.48 -11.59 29.05
N ALA A 336 -27.87 -10.53 29.57
CA ALA A 336 -26.97 -9.68 28.80
C ALA A 336 -25.68 -9.45 29.58
N GLY A 337 -24.62 -9.18 28.85
CA GLY A 337 -23.31 -8.97 29.43
C GLY A 337 -22.36 -8.20 28.54
N GLN A 338 -21.19 -7.95 29.11
CA GLN A 338 -20.02 -7.41 28.45
C GLN A 338 -18.83 -8.30 28.79
N THR A 339 -18.01 -8.55 27.79
CA THR A 339 -16.75 -9.26 27.93
C THR A 339 -15.65 -8.39 27.35
N ILE A 340 -14.53 -8.27 28.07
CA ILE A 340 -13.29 -7.71 27.52
C ILE A 340 -12.33 -8.88 27.32
N ASP A 341 -11.87 -9.07 26.09
CA ASP A 341 -10.93 -10.12 25.72
C ASP A 341 -9.58 -9.49 25.37
N ARG A 342 -8.49 -9.99 25.96
CA ARG A 342 -7.11 -9.69 25.55
C ARG A 342 -6.62 -10.74 24.59
N PHE A 343 -5.98 -10.28 23.52
CA PHE A 343 -5.45 -11.11 22.44
C PHE A 343 -3.93 -11.21 22.47
N ARG A 344 -3.43 -12.40 22.17
CA ARG A 344 -2.03 -12.66 21.86
C ARG A 344 -1.95 -13.65 20.71
N ASP A 345 -1.21 -13.28 19.66
CA ASP A 345 -1.03 -14.11 18.45
C ASP A 345 -2.37 -14.57 17.83
N GLY A 346 -3.36 -13.68 17.79
CA GLY A 346 -4.69 -13.93 17.22
C GLY A 346 -5.60 -14.83 18.06
N LYS A 347 -5.22 -15.15 19.30
CA LYS A 347 -6.00 -15.96 20.25
C LYS A 347 -6.30 -15.19 21.53
N VAL A 348 -7.39 -15.53 22.20
CA VAL A 348 -7.74 -14.93 23.50
C VAL A 348 -6.85 -15.53 24.58
N CYS A 349 -6.11 -14.71 25.30
CA CYS A 349 -5.26 -15.12 26.41
C CYS A 349 -5.79 -14.70 27.78
N GLU A 350 -6.71 -13.75 27.84
CA GLU A 350 -7.29 -13.29 29.09
C GLU A 350 -8.68 -12.69 28.83
N SER A 351 -9.66 -12.96 29.68
CA SER A 351 -11.00 -12.40 29.54
C SER A 351 -11.54 -11.90 30.88
N TRP A 352 -12.24 -10.76 30.85
CA TRP A 352 -13.00 -10.21 31.97
C TRP A 352 -14.48 -10.19 31.63
N PHE A 353 -15.29 -10.92 32.41
CA PHE A 353 -16.73 -11.03 32.22
C PHE A 353 -17.50 -10.17 33.23
N ASN A 354 -18.56 -9.53 32.75
CA ASN A 354 -19.55 -8.89 33.60
C ASN A 354 -20.95 -9.05 32.96
N TRP A 355 -21.85 -9.76 33.62
CA TRP A 355 -23.15 -10.11 33.05
C TRP A 355 -24.24 -10.24 34.12
N ASP A 356 -25.50 -10.18 33.71
CA ASP A 356 -26.66 -10.14 34.62
C ASP A 356 -27.02 -11.52 35.18
N LEU A 357 -26.13 -12.08 36.02
CA LEU A 357 -26.37 -13.32 36.75
C LEU A 357 -27.54 -13.19 37.74
N ALA A 358 -27.66 -12.04 38.42
CA ALA A 358 -28.75 -11.81 39.37
C ALA A 358 -30.12 -11.79 38.68
N GLY A 359 -30.22 -11.19 37.50
CA GLY A 359 -31.40 -11.24 36.65
C GLY A 359 -31.71 -12.67 36.18
N LEU A 360 -30.70 -13.41 35.72
CA LEU A 360 -30.84 -14.81 35.35
C LEU A 360 -31.43 -15.63 36.51
N LEU A 361 -30.83 -15.56 37.70
CA LEU A 361 -31.29 -16.31 38.88
C LEU A 361 -32.75 -16.00 39.23
N ARG A 362 -33.14 -14.73 39.16
CA ARG A 362 -34.54 -14.29 39.39
C ARG A 362 -35.50 -14.91 38.37
N ASP A 363 -35.12 -14.93 37.09
CA ASP A 363 -35.95 -15.50 36.03
C ASP A 363 -36.07 -17.03 36.14
N LEU A 364 -35.04 -17.69 36.68
CA LEU A 364 -35.03 -19.11 37.02
C LEU A 364 -35.77 -19.43 38.32
N GLY A 365 -36.22 -18.43 39.08
CA GLY A 365 -37.05 -18.60 40.28
C GLY A 365 -36.26 -18.84 41.57
N ALA A 366 -34.98 -18.47 41.62
CA ALA A 366 -34.29 -18.32 42.89
C ALA A 366 -34.93 -17.18 43.70
N THR A 367 -35.32 -17.49 44.93
CA THR A 367 -35.99 -16.60 45.88
C THR A 367 -35.02 -15.84 46.76
#